data_AF-K9ZGI9-F1
#
_entry.id   AF-K9ZGI9-F1
#
_cell.length_a   1.000
_cell.length_b   1.000
_cell.length_c   1.000
_cell.angle_alpha   90.00
_cell.angle_beta   90.00
_cell.angle_gamma   90.00
#
_symmetry.space_group_name_H-M   'P 1'
#
loop_
_entity.id
_entity.type
_entity.pdbx_description
1 polymer ?
#
loop_
_entity_poly.entity_id
_entity_poly.type
_entity_poly.pdbx_seq_one_letter_code
_entity_poly.pdbx_strand_id
1 'polypeptide(L)'
;MKTRQGILLLTLLIPGFLVLAISLYYFGTDYAALIKAETYVTQLAEAENTNQRKLDHAYHRALAHRINVFADATWGLLGCLIASVGIHGLVTLKEKD
;
A
#
# COMPACT_ATOMS: atom_id res chain seq x y z
N MET A 1 0.50 -20.53 26.34
CA MET A 1 1.44 -20.05 25.30
C MET A 1 2.79 -19.81 25.94
N LYS A 2 3.89 -20.35 25.39
CA LYS A 2 5.23 -20.02 25.89
C LYS A 2 5.41 -18.51 25.72
N THR A 3 5.72 -17.78 26.80
CA THR A 3 5.73 -16.30 26.86
C THR A 3 6.45 -15.64 25.68
N ARG A 4 7.52 -16.27 25.16
CA ARG A 4 8.28 -15.83 23.98
C ARG A 4 7.46 -15.81 22.68
N GLN A 5 6.61 -16.81 22.45
CA GLN A 5 5.74 -16.88 21.27
C GLN A 5 4.66 -15.78 21.32
N GLY A 6 4.10 -15.54 22.52
CA GLY A 6 3.12 -14.47 22.72
C GLY A 6 3.70 -13.09 22.43
N ILE A 7 4.94 -12.84 22.83
CA ILE A 7 5.64 -11.58 22.55
C ILE A 7 5.79 -11.39 21.03
N LEU A 8 6.32 -12.38 20.30
CA LEU A 8 6.50 -12.27 18.84
C LEU A 8 5.19 -12.05 18.07
N LEU A 9 4.11 -12.70 18.52
CA LEU A 9 2.79 -12.51 17.94
C LEU A 9 2.30 -11.07 18.12
N LEU A 10 2.40 -10.53 19.33
CA LEU A 10 1.91 -9.19 19.68
C LEU A 10 2.78 -8.08 19.10
N THR A 11 4.11 -8.26 19.01
CA THR A 11 5.03 -7.18 18.62
C THR A 11 5.39 -7.18 17.14
N LEU A 12 5.32 -8.33 16.45
CA LEU A 12 5.74 -8.43 15.06
C LEU A 12 4.61 -8.92 14.15
N LEU A 13 4.03 -10.09 14.44
CA LEU A 13 3.10 -10.72 13.50
C LEU A 13 1.83 -9.88 13.32
N ILE A 14 1.13 -9.60 14.42
CA ILE A 14 -0.13 -8.85 14.41
C ILE A 14 0.06 -7.45 13.82
N PRO A 15 1.01 -6.61 14.28
CA PRO A 15 1.19 -5.28 13.72
C PRO A 15 1.67 -5.32 12.27
N GLY A 16 2.58 -6.23 11.88
CA GLY A 16 3.03 -6.38 10.50
C GLY A 16 1.87 -6.76 9.56
N PHE A 17 1.01 -7.69 9.99
CA PHE A 17 -0.17 -8.08 9.23
C PHE A 17 -1.22 -6.98 9.14
N LEU A 18 -1.43 -6.22 10.23
CA LEU A 18 -2.32 -5.05 10.22
C LEU A 18 -1.85 -4.00 9.21
N VAL A 19 -0.57 -3.65 9.22
CA VAL A 19 0.00 -2.69 8.24
C VAL A 19 -0.19 -3.22 6.83
N LEU A 20 0.15 -4.49 6.57
CA LEU A 20 -0.05 -5.12 5.26
C LEU A 20 -1.51 -5.03 4.79
N ALA A 21 -2.46 -5.42 5.64
CA ALA A 21 -3.88 -5.44 5.29
C ALA A 21 -4.43 -4.03 5.02
N ILE A 22 -4.08 -3.05 5.87
CA ILE A 22 -4.50 -1.65 5.71
C ILE A 22 -3.90 -1.09 4.41
N SER A 23 -2.61 -1.31 4.17
CA SER A 23 -1.95 -0.85 2.96
C SER A 23 -2.52 -1.47 1.69
N LEU A 24 -2.82 -2.77 1.68
CA LEU A 24 -3.46 -3.42 0.53
C LEU A 24 -4.86 -2.87 0.25
N TYR A 25 -5.62 -2.56 1.31
CA TYR A 25 -6.93 -1.94 1.17
C TYR A 25 -6.83 -0.56 0.50
N TYR A 26 -5.97 0.32 1.04
CA TYR A 26 -5.78 1.67 0.49
C TYR A 26 -5.15 1.66 -0.90
N PHE A 27 -4.20 0.77 -1.14
CA PHE A 27 -3.63 0.54 -2.47
C PHE A 27 -4.74 0.27 -3.50
N GLY A 28 -5.66 -0.63 -3.19
CA GLY A 28 -6.78 -0.95 -4.08
C GLY A 28 -7.70 0.25 -4.34
N THR A 29 -8.05 0.99 -3.30
CA THR A 29 -8.94 2.16 -3.43
C THR A 29 -8.28 3.30 -4.21
N ASP A 30 -7.02 3.59 -3.93
CA ASP A 30 -6.28 4.68 -4.55
C ASP A 30 -5.85 4.33 -5.96
N TYR A 31 -5.60 3.06 -6.27
CA TYR A 31 -5.34 2.60 -7.62
C TYR A 31 -6.58 2.75 -8.52
N ALA A 32 -7.78 2.45 -7.99
CA ALA A 32 -9.02 2.70 -8.71
C ALA A 32 -9.26 4.20 -8.96
N ALA A 33 -8.93 5.06 -7.99
CA ALA A 33 -9.00 6.52 -8.15
C ALA A 33 -7.99 7.03 -9.18
N LEU A 34 -6.78 6.47 -9.19
CA LEU A 34 -5.74 6.77 -10.15
C LEU A 34 -6.20 6.48 -11.58
N ILE A 35 -6.74 5.29 -11.85
CA ILE A 35 -7.24 4.93 -13.19
C ILE A 35 -8.25 5.95 -13.72
N LYS A 36 -9.17 6.40 -12.86
CA LYS A 36 -10.17 7.41 -13.22
C LYS A 36 -9.50 8.76 -13.52
N ALA A 37 -8.54 9.17 -12.69
CA ALA A 37 -7.81 10.42 -12.88
C ALA A 37 -6.97 10.41 -14.17
N GLU A 38 -6.26 9.33 -14.46
CA GLU A 38 -5.50 9.14 -15.70
C GLU A 38 -6.41 9.19 -16.92
N THR A 39 -7.52 8.44 -16.90
CA THR A 39 -8.49 8.40 -18.01
C THR A 39 -9.04 9.80 -18.29
N TYR A 40 -9.33 10.58 -17.25
CA TYR A 40 -9.78 11.97 -17.38
C TYR A 40 -8.70 12.86 -18.01
N VAL A 41 -7.43 12.70 -17.60
CA VAL A 41 -6.29 13.41 -18.22
C VAL A 41 -6.19 13.08 -19.71
N THR A 42 -6.30 11.80 -20.09
CA THR A 42 -6.24 11.38 -21.50
C THR A 42 -7.37 11.99 -22.32
N GLN A 43 -8.61 11.96 -21.82
CA GLN A 43 -9.77 12.57 -22.49
C GLN A 43 -9.60 14.08 -22.68
N LEU A 44 -9.04 14.79 -21.69
CA LEU A 44 -8.70 16.20 -21.83
C LEU A 44 -7.58 16.40 -22.85
N ALA A 45 -6.52 15.61 -22.84
CA ALA A 45 -5.42 15.76 -23.79
C ALA A 45 -5.86 15.57 -25.26
N GLU A 46 -6.84 14.70 -25.50
CA GLU A 46 -7.37 14.40 -26.84
C GLU A 46 -8.47 15.35 -27.31
N ALA A 47 -9.04 16.18 -26.43
CA ALA A 47 -10.11 17.10 -26.80
C ALA A 47 -9.58 18.32 -27.58
N GLU A 48 -10.29 18.66 -28.67
CA GLU A 48 -9.88 19.66 -29.67
C GLU A 48 -9.79 21.11 -29.12
N ASN A 49 -10.40 21.40 -27.96
CA ASN A 49 -10.46 22.74 -27.33
C ASN A 49 -9.95 22.74 -25.87
N THR A 50 -8.88 22.00 -25.58
CA THR A 50 -8.41 21.86 -24.20
C THR A 50 -7.64 23.07 -23.69
N ASN A 51 -8.14 23.63 -22.59
CA ASN A 51 -7.44 24.66 -21.83
C ASN A 51 -6.26 24.03 -21.06
N GLN A 52 -5.02 24.44 -21.37
CA GLN A 52 -3.79 23.97 -20.73
C GLN A 52 -3.88 23.98 -19.20
N ARG A 53 -4.47 25.02 -18.61
CA ARG A 53 -4.59 25.13 -17.15
C ARG A 53 -5.46 24.02 -16.55
N LYS A 54 -6.50 23.57 -17.26
CA LYS A 54 -7.34 22.44 -16.83
C LYS A 54 -6.59 21.12 -16.93
N LEU A 55 -5.76 20.96 -17.97
CA LEU A 55 -4.93 19.79 -18.17
C LEU A 55 -3.87 19.67 -17.07
N ASP A 56 -3.17 20.76 -16.74
CA ASP A 56 -2.18 20.79 -15.66
C ASP A 56 -2.79 20.42 -14.31
N HIS A 57 -3.96 20.99 -13.97
CA HIS A 57 -4.66 20.64 -12.74
C HIS A 57 -5.07 19.16 -12.68
N ALA A 58 -5.53 18.60 -13.80
CA ALA A 58 -5.87 17.18 -13.89
C ALA A 58 -4.62 16.30 -13.71
N TYR A 59 -3.50 16.68 -14.33
CA TYR A 59 -2.23 15.96 -14.22
C TYR A 59 -1.68 15.97 -12.79
N HIS A 60 -1.72 17.11 -12.10
CA HIS A 60 -1.31 17.20 -10.69
C HIS A 60 -2.15 16.32 -9.78
N ARG A 61 -3.47 16.21 -10.04
CA ARG A 61 -4.35 15.32 -9.27
C ARG A 61 -4.00 13.84 -9.53
N ALA A 62 -3.78 13.46 -10.78
CA ALA A 62 -3.35 12.10 -11.13
C ALA A 62 -2.01 11.76 -10.44
N LEU A 63 -1.06 12.69 -10.43
CA LEU A 63 0.23 12.51 -9.76
C LEU A 63 0.08 12.24 -8.25
N ALA A 64 -0.82 12.95 -7.56
CA ALA A 64 -1.09 12.69 -6.14
C ALA A 64 -1.56 11.25 -5.92
N HIS A 65 -2.47 10.75 -6.76
CA HIS A 65 -2.91 9.36 -6.69
C HIS A 65 -1.78 8.35 -6.99
N ARG A 66 -0.87 8.66 -7.93
CA ARG A 66 0.32 7.81 -8.19
C ARG A 66 1.20 7.68 -6.96
N ILE A 67 1.44 8.80 -6.27
CA ILE A 67 2.27 8.84 -5.06
C ILE A 67 1.62 8.04 -3.94
N ASN A 68 0.32 8.17 -3.73
CA ASN A 68 -0.40 7.39 -2.71
C ASN A 68 -0.31 5.89 -3.00
N VAL A 69 -0.65 5.47 -4.22
CA VAL A 69 -0.54 4.07 -4.65
C VAL A 69 0.87 3.52 -4.42
N PHE A 70 1.90 4.30 -4.74
CA PHE A 70 3.29 3.92 -4.48
C PHE A 70 3.59 3.78 -2.99
N ALA A 71 3.14 4.74 -2.17
CA ALA A 71 3.34 4.73 -0.73
C ALA A 71 2.63 3.53 -0.09
N ASP A 72 1.38 3.25 -0.47
CA ASP A 72 0.60 2.12 0.04
C ASP A 72 1.24 0.78 -0.35
N ALA A 73 1.71 0.63 -1.59
CA ALA A 73 2.47 -0.56 -2.00
C ALA A 73 3.71 -0.76 -1.13
N THR A 74 4.46 0.32 -0.88
CA THR A 74 5.69 0.29 -0.08
C THR A 74 5.40 -0.11 1.36
N TRP A 75 4.38 0.49 1.99
CA TRP A 75 3.96 0.13 3.34
C TRP A 75 3.43 -1.30 3.42
N GLY A 76 2.73 -1.77 2.39
CA GLY A 76 2.30 -3.16 2.30
C GLY A 76 3.48 -4.13 2.30
N LEU A 77 4.52 -3.85 1.50
CA LEU A 77 5.73 -4.67 1.47
C LEU A 77 6.48 -4.65 2.82
N LEU A 78 6.57 -3.50 3.48
CA LEU A 78 7.16 -3.39 4.82
C LEU A 78 6.36 -4.18 5.85
N GLY A 79 5.03 -4.10 5.83
CA GLY A 79 4.16 -4.92 6.69
C GLY A 79 4.37 -6.42 6.46
N CYS A 80 4.48 -6.83 5.20
CA CYS A 80 4.79 -8.22 4.81
C CYS A 80 6.15 -8.69 5.35
N LEU A 81 7.19 -7.84 5.24
CA LEU A 81 8.52 -8.12 5.77
C LEU A 81 8.46 -8.35 7.29
N ILE A 82 7.82 -7.43 8.02
CA ILE A 82 7.69 -7.50 9.48
C ILE A 82 6.93 -8.77 9.89
N ALA A 83 5.81 -9.07 9.23
CA ALA A 83 5.04 -10.28 9.48
C ALA A 83 5.88 -11.54 9.21
N SER A 84 6.66 -11.57 8.12
CA SER A 84 7.53 -12.68 7.75
C SER A 84 8.61 -12.94 8.80
N VAL A 85 9.22 -11.89 9.35
CA VAL A 85 10.18 -12.02 10.48
C VAL A 85 9.49 -12.60 11.72
N GLY A 86 8.23 -12.21 11.98
CA GLY A 86 7.44 -12.73 13.10
C GLY A 86 7.16 -14.22 12.94
N ILE A 87 6.73 -14.64 11.74
CA ILE A 87 6.52 -16.06 11.39
C ILE A 87 7.82 -16.83 11.53
N HIS A 88 8.92 -16.33 10.98
CA HIS A 88 10.22 -16.98 11.05
C HIS A 88 10.65 -17.19 12.51
N GLY A 89 10.52 -16.16 13.37
CA GLY A 89 10.83 -16.28 14.80
C GLY A 89 9.98 -17.33 15.53
N LEU A 90 8.70 -17.47 15.16
CA LEU A 90 7.82 -18.49 15.73
C LEU A 90 8.20 -19.91 15.31
N VAL A 91 8.55 -20.10 14.03
CA VAL A 91 9.00 -21.40 13.50
C VAL A 91 10.30 -21.84 14.17
N THR A 92 11.30 -20.96 14.22
CA THR A 92 12.61 -21.26 14.81
C THR A 92 12.52 -21.56 16.32
N LEU A 93 11.63 -20.89 17.05
CA LEU A 93 11.39 -21.22 18.47
C LEU A 93 10.71 -22.57 18.66
N LYS A 94 9.81 -22.96 17.76
CA LYS A 94 9.14 -24.26 17.81
C LYS A 94 10.11 -25.42 17.56
N GLU A 95 11.12 -25.22 16.72
CA GLU A 95 12.14 -26.25 16.42
C GLU A 95 13.11 -26.48 17.59
N LYS A 96 13.30 -25.49 18.46
CA LYS A 96 14.22 -25.55 19.61
C LYS A 96 13.59 -26.18 20.86
N ASP A 97 12.28 -26.37 20.85
CA ASP A 97 11.46 -26.89 21.96
C ASP A 97 11.12 -28.38 21.77
#